data_AF-A0A538JP49-F1
#
_entry.id   AF-A0A538JP49-F1
#
_cell.length_a   1.000
_cell.length_b   1.000
_cell.length_c   1.000
_cell.angle_alpha   90.00
_cell.angle_beta   90.00
_cell.angle_gamma   90.00
#
_symmetry.space_group_name_H-M   'P 1'
#
loop_
_entity.id
_entity.type
_entity.pdbx_description
1 polymer ?
#
loop_
_entity_poly.entity_id
_entity_poly.type
_entity_poly.pdbx_seq_one_letter_code
_entity_poly.pdbx_strand_id
1 'polypeptide(L)'
;MSFFQRVVAAPRTLLGAQAQPAQAAVPVTAQPSTVFVELGSVSQQANIARNGVQVPVVTLNPAVLENVLGQTTRLVPKVVSQSIQAGVSVAKGTTIDLVLAQPASLKVKVLQNAFVPLAEETLDTVFKNVVRDNPQVQSVLARNISATSLSTADQATLTTALTQGGTAVTTDPGHTIDAAFNTLQAAFTFGT
;
A
#
# COMPACT_ATOMS: atom_id res chain seq x y z
N MET A 1 -46.37 -76.21 -24.24
CA MET A 1 -45.77 -77.29 -23.43
C MET A 1 -44.25 -77.20 -23.53
N SER A 2 -43.58 -77.53 -22.42
CA SER A 2 -42.16 -77.86 -22.25
C SER A 2 -41.51 -78.63 -23.42
N PHE A 3 -40.19 -78.48 -23.68
CA PHE A 3 -39.14 -79.45 -23.28
C PHE A 3 -37.72 -79.11 -23.81
N PHE A 4 -36.73 -79.06 -22.88
CA PHE A 4 -35.32 -79.54 -22.90
C PHE A 4 -34.49 -79.55 -24.23
N GLN A 5 -33.24 -79.08 -24.31
CA GLN A 5 -32.01 -79.22 -23.48
C GLN A 5 -31.24 -80.56 -23.61
N ARG A 6 -30.09 -80.56 -24.30
CA ARG A 6 -28.75 -81.12 -23.93
C ARG A 6 -27.77 -81.00 -25.13
N VAL A 7 -26.57 -80.38 -25.05
CA VAL A 7 -25.29 -80.66 -24.30
C VAL A 7 -24.25 -81.45 -25.13
N VAL A 8 -22.95 -81.22 -24.82
CA VAL A 8 -21.67 -81.76 -25.35
C VAL A 8 -20.95 -80.80 -26.33
N ALA A 9 -19.67 -80.41 -26.18
CA ALA A 9 -18.73 -80.36 -25.03
C ALA A 9 -17.54 -79.40 -25.34
N ALA A 10 -16.54 -79.28 -24.45
CA ALA A 10 -15.23 -78.64 -24.68
C ALA A 10 -14.09 -79.51 -24.07
N PRO A 11 -12.81 -79.38 -24.52
CA PRO A 11 -11.85 -78.42 -23.92
C PRO A 11 -10.95 -77.72 -24.98
N ARG A 12 -10.41 -76.49 -24.82
CA ARG A 12 -9.30 -76.02 -23.94
C ARG A 12 -8.01 -76.85 -24.11
N THR A 13 -6.79 -76.31 -24.33
CA THR A 13 -6.15 -75.08 -23.80
C THR A 13 -4.90 -74.66 -24.62
N LEU A 14 -4.28 -73.51 -24.27
CA LEU A 14 -2.93 -72.99 -24.67
C LEU A 14 -2.89 -72.22 -26.01
N LEU A 15 -2.34 -71.00 -26.12
CA LEU A 15 -1.68 -70.10 -25.14
C LEU A 15 -1.79 -68.61 -25.60
N GLY A 16 -1.89 -67.65 -24.66
CA GLY A 16 -1.71 -66.17 -24.77
C GLY A 16 -2.13 -65.43 -26.06
N ALA A 17 -3.16 -64.56 -26.08
CA ALA A 17 -3.17 -63.18 -25.50
C ALA A 17 -2.13 -62.24 -26.18
N GLN A 18 -2.45 -61.04 -26.70
CA GLN A 18 -3.61 -60.14 -26.53
C GLN A 18 -3.85 -59.30 -27.81
N ALA A 19 -5.10 -59.21 -28.28
CA ALA A 19 -5.97 -58.02 -28.19
C ALA A 19 -5.62 -56.81 -29.10
N GLN A 20 -6.30 -56.74 -30.25
CA GLN A 20 -6.37 -55.56 -31.12
C GLN A 20 -7.04 -54.38 -30.39
N PRO A 21 -6.57 -53.13 -30.56
CA PRO A 21 -7.14 -51.97 -29.89
C PRO A 21 -8.55 -51.64 -30.40
N ALA A 22 -9.47 -51.37 -29.48
CA ALA A 22 -10.85 -51.01 -29.77
C ALA A 22 -10.96 -49.60 -30.38
N GLN A 23 -11.97 -49.40 -31.23
CA GLN A 23 -12.25 -48.10 -31.86
C GLN A 23 -12.69 -47.06 -30.83
N ALA A 24 -12.06 -45.88 -30.86
CA ALA A 24 -12.38 -44.76 -29.97
C ALA A 24 -13.63 -44.01 -30.46
N ALA A 25 -14.40 -43.46 -29.51
CA ALA A 25 -15.65 -42.75 -29.79
C ALA A 25 -15.55 -41.23 -29.57
N VAL A 26 -15.90 -40.48 -30.62
CA VAL A 26 -16.44 -39.08 -30.67
C VAL A 26 -15.67 -37.94 -29.98
N PRO A 27 -15.79 -36.69 -30.49
CA PRO A 27 -16.92 -35.85 -30.02
C PRO A 27 -17.62 -35.03 -31.13
N VAL A 28 -18.89 -34.70 -30.88
CA VAL A 28 -19.67 -33.72 -31.65
C VAL A 28 -19.36 -32.31 -31.12
N THR A 29 -19.12 -31.35 -32.00
CA THR A 29 -18.90 -29.95 -31.64
C THR A 29 -20.22 -29.25 -31.30
N ALA A 30 -20.39 -28.86 -30.03
CA ALA A 30 -21.54 -28.07 -29.59
C ALA A 30 -21.46 -26.62 -30.09
N GLN A 31 -22.55 -26.09 -30.64
CA GLN A 31 -22.66 -24.66 -30.96
C GLN A 31 -22.83 -23.85 -29.67
N PRO A 32 -22.17 -22.68 -29.53
CA PRO A 32 -22.32 -21.83 -28.36
C PRO A 32 -23.69 -21.14 -28.38
N SER A 33 -24.58 -21.56 -27.48
CA SER A 33 -25.84 -20.85 -27.21
C SER A 33 -25.54 -19.55 -26.46
N THR A 34 -25.70 -18.41 -27.12
CA THR A 34 -25.67 -17.08 -26.49
C THR A 34 -26.85 -16.92 -25.54
N VAL A 35 -26.58 -16.99 -24.23
CA VAL A 35 -27.57 -16.69 -23.18
C VAL A 35 -27.63 -15.18 -23.00
N PHE A 36 -28.74 -14.57 -23.42
CA PHE A 36 -29.05 -13.19 -23.07
C PHE A 36 -29.54 -13.15 -21.62
N VAL A 37 -28.70 -12.66 -20.71
CA VAL A 37 -29.11 -12.40 -19.33
C VAL A 37 -29.69 -11.00 -19.25
N GLU A 38 -31.02 -10.93 -19.24
CA GLU A 38 -31.73 -9.67 -19.03
C GLU A 38 -31.56 -9.23 -17.57
N LEU A 39 -30.66 -8.28 -17.34
CA LEU A 39 -30.44 -7.65 -16.04
C LEU A 39 -31.60 -6.70 -15.75
N GLY A 40 -32.74 -7.27 -15.35
CA GLY A 40 -33.83 -6.52 -14.75
C GLY A 40 -33.28 -5.65 -13.60
N SER A 41 -33.72 -4.39 -13.54
CA SER A 41 -33.17 -3.35 -12.66
C SER A 41 -33.59 -3.53 -11.20
N VAL A 42 -33.22 -4.67 -10.61
CA VAL A 42 -33.40 -5.04 -9.21
C VAL A 42 -32.02 -5.20 -8.61
N SER A 43 -31.71 -4.38 -7.60
CA SER A 43 -30.39 -4.36 -6.97
C SER A 43 -29.99 -5.75 -6.47
N GLN A 44 -28.80 -6.23 -6.85
CA GLN A 44 -28.36 -7.59 -6.53
C GLN A 44 -28.18 -7.76 -5.02
N GLN A 45 -29.16 -8.39 -4.36
CA GLN A 45 -29.02 -8.79 -2.96
C GLN A 45 -27.99 -9.93 -2.86
N ALA A 46 -26.80 -9.59 -2.39
CA ALA A 46 -25.74 -10.55 -2.14
C ALA A 46 -26.15 -11.53 -1.03
N ASN A 47 -26.45 -12.78 -1.38
CA ASN A 47 -26.78 -13.83 -0.41
C ASN A 47 -25.50 -14.38 0.25
N ILE A 48 -24.95 -13.62 1.20
CA ILE A 48 -23.74 -13.99 1.92
C ILE A 48 -24.12 -14.79 3.17
N ALA A 49 -23.86 -16.10 3.14
CA ALA A 49 -23.90 -16.95 4.33
C ALA A 49 -22.48 -17.14 4.88
N ARG A 50 -22.29 -16.99 6.19
CA ARG A 50 -21.04 -17.31 6.90
C ARG A 50 -21.32 -18.48 7.83
N ASN A 51 -20.65 -19.62 7.60
CA ASN A 51 -20.85 -20.86 8.35
C ASN A 51 -22.32 -21.35 8.36
N GLY A 52 -23.04 -21.19 7.24
CA GLY A 52 -24.45 -21.57 7.11
C GLY A 52 -25.46 -20.61 7.72
N VAL A 53 -25.01 -19.57 8.44
CA VAL A 53 -25.88 -18.50 8.95
C VAL A 53 -25.91 -17.35 7.94
N GLN A 54 -27.12 -16.93 7.55
CA GLN A 54 -27.29 -15.78 6.66
C GLN A 54 -26.83 -14.50 7.36
N VAL A 55 -25.91 -13.76 6.74
CA VAL A 55 -25.41 -12.50 7.29
C VAL A 55 -26.47 -11.41 7.05
N PRO A 56 -26.96 -10.70 8.08
CA PRO A 56 -27.89 -9.60 7.89
C PRO A 56 -27.29 -8.51 6.99
N VAL A 57 -28.07 -8.02 6.02
CA VAL A 57 -27.64 -6.90 5.16
C VAL A 57 -27.64 -5.63 6.00
N VAL A 58 -26.45 -5.08 6.26
CA VAL A 58 -26.30 -3.77 6.90
C VAL A 58 -26.61 -2.70 5.86
N THR A 59 -27.68 -1.94 6.06
CA THR A 59 -28.02 -0.79 5.23
C THR A 59 -27.06 0.37 5.52
N LEU A 60 -25.96 0.43 4.77
CA LEU A 60 -25.02 1.55 4.80
C LEU A 60 -25.58 2.73 4.00
N ASN A 61 -25.41 3.95 4.50
CA ASN A 61 -25.77 5.16 3.76
C ASN A 61 -24.76 5.40 2.62
N PRO A 62 -25.15 5.30 1.33
CA PRO A 62 -24.20 5.38 0.21
C PRO A 62 -23.54 6.75 0.11
N ALA A 63 -24.24 7.86 0.42
CA ALA A 63 -23.67 9.20 0.36
C ALA A 63 -22.60 9.45 1.44
N VAL A 64 -22.73 8.80 2.60
CA VAL A 64 -21.67 8.81 3.64
C VAL A 64 -20.54 7.89 3.21
N LEU A 65 -20.85 6.73 2.63
CA LEU A 65 -19.86 5.76 2.18
C LEU A 65 -18.99 6.31 1.04
N GLU A 66 -19.57 7.04 0.09
CA GLU A 66 -18.85 7.75 -0.97
C GLU A 66 -17.99 8.90 -0.41
N ASN A 67 -18.42 9.59 0.65
CA ASN A 67 -17.60 10.62 1.29
C ASN A 67 -16.40 10.00 2.04
N VAL A 68 -16.61 8.88 2.72
CA VAL A 68 -15.57 8.17 3.50
C VAL A 68 -14.59 7.39 2.59
N LEU A 69 -15.06 6.76 1.52
CA LEU A 69 -14.22 5.99 0.58
C LEU A 69 -13.66 6.87 -0.56
N GLY A 70 -14.39 7.90 -0.97
CA GLY A 70 -13.98 8.87 -1.99
C GLY A 70 -12.88 9.82 -1.51
N GLN A 71 -12.69 9.96 -0.19
CA GLN A 71 -11.44 10.44 0.39
C GLN A 71 -10.34 9.38 0.28
N THR A 72 -10.00 8.98 -0.95
CA THR A 72 -8.80 8.19 -1.21
C THR A 72 -7.60 9.05 -0.82
N THR A 73 -6.97 8.75 0.33
CA THR A 73 -5.81 9.49 0.85
C THR A 73 -4.79 9.71 -0.26
N ARG A 74 -4.64 10.96 -0.71
CA ARG A 74 -3.76 11.28 -1.84
C ARG A 74 -2.32 10.96 -1.46
N LEU A 75 -1.83 9.82 -1.90
CA LEU A 75 -0.47 9.38 -1.64
C LEU A 75 0.47 10.29 -2.41
N VAL A 76 1.24 11.11 -1.70
CA VAL A 76 2.32 11.93 -2.25
C VAL A 76 3.65 11.31 -1.81
N PRO A 77 4.14 10.26 -2.49
CA PRO A 77 5.44 9.69 -2.20
C PRO A 77 6.56 10.67 -2.56
N LYS A 78 7.60 10.70 -1.74
CA LYS A 78 8.83 11.49 -1.92
C LYS A 78 10.02 10.56 -2.10
N VAL A 79 11.02 10.98 -2.87
CA VAL A 79 12.27 10.22 -3.04
C VAL A 79 13.10 10.33 -1.76
N VAL A 80 13.49 9.19 -1.19
CA VAL A 80 14.37 9.10 0.00
C VAL A 80 15.80 8.75 -0.41
N SER A 81 15.95 7.89 -1.42
CA SER A 81 17.25 7.46 -1.93
C SER A 81 17.16 7.14 -3.42
N GLN A 82 18.28 7.22 -4.11
CA GLN A 82 18.44 6.87 -5.51
C GLN A 82 19.77 6.17 -5.72
N SER A 83 19.82 5.16 -6.60
CA SER A 83 21.02 4.31 -6.78
C SER A 83 22.24 5.05 -7.35
N ILE A 84 22.04 6.24 -7.93
CA ILE A 84 23.09 7.14 -8.40
C ILE A 84 22.90 8.50 -7.73
N GLN A 85 23.95 9.10 -7.18
CA GLN A 85 23.88 10.38 -6.48
C GLN A 85 23.34 11.52 -7.39
N ALA A 86 22.51 12.40 -6.81
CA ALA A 86 21.98 13.57 -7.52
C ALA A 86 23.11 14.48 -8.02
N GLY A 87 22.97 15.02 -9.24
CA GLY A 87 23.97 15.87 -9.89
C GLY A 87 25.06 15.12 -10.67
N VAL A 88 25.13 13.78 -10.58
CA VAL A 88 26.06 12.98 -11.39
C VAL A 88 25.53 12.84 -12.82
N SER A 89 26.39 13.10 -13.81
CA SER A 89 26.07 12.86 -15.22
C SER A 89 26.10 11.35 -15.53
N VAL A 90 25.03 10.85 -16.14
CA VAL A 90 24.87 9.44 -16.51
C VAL A 90 24.67 9.28 -18.02
N ALA A 91 24.95 8.08 -18.54
CA ALA A 91 24.69 7.78 -19.94
C ALA A 91 23.19 7.76 -20.23
N LYS A 92 22.80 8.15 -21.45
CA LYS A 92 21.40 8.05 -21.89
C LYS A 92 20.97 6.58 -21.88
N GLY A 93 19.90 6.27 -21.14
CA GLY A 93 19.39 4.90 -20.98
C GLY A 93 19.88 4.17 -19.73
N THR A 94 20.69 4.80 -18.87
CA THR A 94 21.00 4.26 -17.54
C THR A 94 19.72 4.20 -16.68
N THR A 95 19.38 3.00 -16.19
CA THR A 95 18.33 2.80 -15.18
C THR A 95 18.78 3.40 -13.84
N ILE A 96 17.89 4.13 -13.17
CA ILE A 96 18.09 4.65 -11.81
C ILE A 96 16.96 4.11 -10.95
N ASP A 97 17.32 3.43 -9.86
CA ASP A 97 16.36 2.91 -8.89
C ASP A 97 16.05 4.01 -7.88
N LEU A 98 14.75 4.28 -7.65
CA LEU A 98 14.27 5.28 -6.71
C LEU A 98 13.57 4.61 -5.54
N VAL A 99 14.05 4.86 -4.32
CA VAL A 99 13.36 4.47 -3.09
C VAL A 99 12.39 5.60 -2.74
N LEU A 100 11.10 5.29 -2.80
CA LEU A 100 10.02 6.20 -2.45
C LEU A 100 9.49 5.91 -1.05
N ALA A 101 9.22 6.94 -0.26
CA ALA A 101 8.51 6.83 1.01
C ALA A 101 7.37 7.85 1.12
N GLN A 102 6.38 7.53 1.94
CA GLN A 102 5.29 8.44 2.27
C GLN A 102 5.63 9.20 3.56
N PRO A 103 5.47 10.54 3.60
CA PRO A 103 5.76 11.34 4.80
C PRO A 103 4.99 10.86 6.05
N ALA A 104 3.76 10.39 5.86
CA ALA A 104 2.89 9.85 6.93
C ALA A 104 3.29 8.45 7.43
N SER A 105 4.27 7.79 6.80
CA SER A 105 4.84 6.52 7.27
C SER A 105 6.27 6.67 7.79
N LEU A 106 6.92 7.81 7.54
CA LEU A 106 8.31 8.04 7.90
C LEU A 106 8.39 8.71 9.28
N LYS A 107 8.87 7.97 10.28
CA LYS A 107 9.09 8.50 11.64
C LYS A 107 10.36 9.34 11.73
N VAL A 108 10.33 10.40 12.53
CA VAL A 108 11.48 11.31 12.76
C VAL A 108 12.75 10.56 13.16
N LYS A 109 12.66 9.47 13.94
CA LYS A 109 13.83 8.67 14.37
C LYS A 109 14.67 8.02 13.26
N VAL A 110 14.22 8.03 11.99
CA VAL A 110 15.06 7.55 10.88
C VAL A 110 16.10 8.59 10.43
N LEU A 111 15.95 9.85 10.85
CA LEU A 111 16.90 10.91 10.56
C LEU A 111 18.16 10.75 11.43
N GLN A 112 19.34 10.95 10.83
CA GLN A 112 20.55 11.19 11.62
C GLN A 112 20.41 12.52 12.36
N ASN A 113 20.81 12.60 13.63
CA ASN A 113 20.61 13.77 14.49
C ASN A 113 19.13 14.24 14.53
N ALA A 114 18.23 13.31 14.82
CA ALA A 114 16.80 13.57 15.03
C ALA A 114 16.52 14.26 16.38
N PHE A 115 15.49 15.10 16.42
CA PHE A 115 15.01 15.73 17.65
C PHE A 115 14.21 14.70 18.47
N VAL A 116 14.78 14.29 19.60
CA VAL A 116 14.30 13.18 20.43
C VAL A 116 12.84 13.34 20.89
N PRO A 117 12.35 14.53 21.31
CA PRO A 117 10.95 14.73 21.68
C PRO A 117 9.93 14.39 20.59
N LEU A 118 10.33 14.43 19.31
CA LEU A 118 9.48 14.12 18.16
C LEU A 118 9.82 12.77 17.52
N ALA A 119 10.74 11.97 18.08
CA ALA A 119 11.31 10.78 17.44
C ALA A 119 10.28 9.73 16.96
N GLU A 120 9.18 9.56 17.69
CA GLU A 120 8.10 8.63 17.33
C GLU A 120 7.01 9.22 16.43
N GLU A 121 7.01 10.55 16.24
CA GLU A 121 6.10 11.23 15.31
C GLU A 121 6.50 11.02 13.85
N THR A 122 5.53 11.20 12.95
CA THR A 122 5.78 11.15 11.50
C THR A 122 6.20 12.53 10.97
N LEU A 123 6.97 12.57 9.88
CA LEU A 123 7.34 13.85 9.24
C LEU A 123 6.11 14.64 8.80
N ASP A 124 5.04 13.96 8.37
CA ASP A 124 3.75 14.56 8.05
C ASP A 124 3.07 15.19 9.29
N THR A 125 3.09 14.52 10.45
CA THR A 125 2.56 15.07 11.71
C THR A 125 3.34 16.34 12.11
N VAL A 126 4.68 16.27 12.10
CA VAL A 126 5.54 17.39 12.48
C VAL A 126 5.34 18.57 11.52
N PHE A 127 5.25 18.31 10.21
CA PHE A 127 4.96 19.35 9.22
C PHE A 127 3.61 20.02 9.51
N LYS A 128 2.53 19.24 9.67
CA LYS A 128 1.19 19.77 9.91
C LYS A 128 1.07 20.57 11.21
N ASN A 129 1.71 20.10 12.28
CA ASN A 129 1.54 20.68 13.62
C ASN A 129 2.47 21.87 13.90
N VAL A 130 3.68 21.90 13.32
CA VAL A 130 4.71 22.91 13.64
C VAL A 130 5.02 23.85 12.47
N VAL A 131 4.95 23.37 11.23
CA VAL A 131 5.47 24.08 10.05
C VAL A 131 4.35 24.69 9.19
N ARG A 132 3.32 23.91 8.85
CA ARG A 132 2.28 24.25 7.85
C ARG A 132 1.56 25.57 8.14
N ASP A 133 1.23 25.79 9.41
CA ASP A 133 0.41 26.94 9.83
C ASP A 133 1.28 28.08 10.43
N ASN A 134 2.61 27.95 10.37
CA ASN A 134 3.57 28.96 10.86
C ASN A 134 4.46 29.49 9.72
N PRO A 135 4.10 30.64 9.10
CA PRO A 135 4.86 31.18 7.96
C PRO A 135 6.25 31.70 8.35
N GLN A 136 6.47 32.05 9.62
CA GLN A 136 7.80 32.46 10.10
C GLN A 136 8.77 31.27 10.15
N VAL A 137 8.31 30.12 10.66
CA VAL A 137 9.06 28.85 10.62
C VAL A 137 9.36 28.45 9.18
N GLN A 138 8.37 28.50 8.28
CA GLN A 138 8.62 28.23 6.84
C GLN A 138 9.67 29.16 6.23
N SER A 139 9.62 30.46 6.52
CA SER A 139 10.63 31.42 6.04
C SER A 139 12.04 31.09 6.56
N VAL A 140 12.16 30.69 7.84
CA VAL A 140 13.43 30.27 8.44
C VAL A 140 13.96 28.98 7.78
N LEU A 141 13.12 27.97 7.56
CA LEU A 141 13.51 26.70 6.93
C LEU A 141 13.80 26.83 5.42
N ALA A 142 13.16 27.79 4.74
CA ALA A 142 13.40 28.05 3.33
C ALA A 142 14.69 28.85 3.07
N ARG A 143 15.14 29.67 4.02
CA ARG A 143 16.32 30.56 3.85
C ARG A 143 17.62 30.01 4.45
N ASN A 144 17.54 29.10 5.42
CA ASN A 144 18.70 28.51 6.08
C ASN A 144 18.97 27.10 5.54
N ILE A 145 20.25 26.76 5.37
CA ILE A 145 20.68 25.44 4.85
C ILE A 145 21.15 24.53 6.00
N SER A 146 21.63 25.12 7.10
CA SER A 146 22.10 24.41 8.28
C SER A 146 21.71 25.14 9.56
N ALA A 147 21.64 24.41 10.68
CA ALA A 147 21.41 25.00 11.99
C ALA A 147 22.49 26.04 12.37
N THR A 148 23.73 25.82 11.93
CA THR A 148 24.85 26.76 12.09
C THR A 148 24.70 28.07 11.32
N SER A 149 23.79 28.16 10.35
CA SER A 149 23.46 29.41 9.64
C SER A 149 22.37 30.24 10.32
N LEU A 150 21.68 29.67 11.33
CA LEU A 150 20.55 30.34 12.00
C LEU A 150 21.01 31.55 12.81
N SER A 151 20.44 32.71 12.52
CA SER A 151 20.53 33.90 13.39
C SER A 151 19.93 33.62 14.77
N THR A 152 20.31 34.39 15.80
CA THR A 152 19.69 34.27 17.14
C THR A 152 18.16 34.46 17.10
N ALA A 153 17.66 35.30 16.19
CA ALA A 153 16.21 35.49 16.01
C ALA A 153 15.54 34.27 15.33
N ASP A 154 16.25 33.61 14.40
CA ASP A 154 15.79 32.39 13.74
C ASP A 154 15.72 31.23 14.75
N GLN A 155 16.77 31.06 15.57
CA GLN A 155 16.81 30.06 16.65
C GLN A 155 15.69 30.29 17.67
N ALA A 156 15.44 31.54 18.07
CA ALA A 156 14.31 31.89 18.93
C ALA A 156 12.96 31.54 18.28
N THR A 157 12.78 31.86 16.99
CA THR A 157 11.55 31.54 16.23
C THR A 157 11.24 30.03 16.24
N LEU A 158 12.24 29.19 15.93
CA LEU A 158 12.08 27.73 15.94
C LEU A 158 11.83 27.18 17.35
N THR A 159 12.55 27.70 18.35
CA THR A 159 12.38 27.30 19.76
C THR A 159 10.99 27.66 20.29
N THR A 160 10.47 28.83 19.92
CA THR A 160 9.10 29.25 20.28
C THR A 160 8.04 28.35 19.64
N ALA A 161 8.20 28.00 18.36
CA ALA A 161 7.26 27.09 17.68
C ALA A 161 7.25 25.68 18.30
N LEU A 162 8.42 25.14 18.67
CA LEU A 162 8.54 23.83 19.31
C LEU A 162 7.99 23.81 20.75
N THR A 163 8.23 24.88 21.52
CA THR A 163 7.69 25.00 22.89
C THR A 163 6.18 25.22 22.91
N GLN A 164 5.61 25.91 21.91
CA GLN A 164 4.16 25.95 21.69
C GLN A 164 3.57 24.56 21.39
N GLY A 165 4.32 23.70 20.69
CA GLY A 165 4.00 22.28 20.50
C GLY A 165 4.25 21.38 21.72
N GLY A 166 4.62 21.94 22.88
CA GLY A 166 4.91 21.19 24.10
C GLY A 166 6.30 20.53 24.15
N THR A 167 7.18 20.82 23.19
CA THR A 167 8.53 20.24 23.13
C THR A 167 9.60 21.28 23.43
N ALA A 168 10.36 21.09 24.51
CA ALA A 168 11.44 21.99 24.89
C ALA A 168 12.72 21.69 24.11
N VAL A 169 13.40 22.74 23.65
CA VAL A 169 14.78 22.69 23.14
C VAL A 169 15.71 22.97 24.32
N THR A 170 16.70 22.11 24.54
CA THR A 170 17.68 22.21 25.63
C THR A 170 19.10 22.03 25.09
N THR A 171 20.10 21.95 25.97
CA THR A 171 21.48 21.59 25.61
C THR A 171 21.74 20.09 25.63
N ASP A 172 20.74 19.27 25.97
CA ASP A 172 20.92 17.82 26.11
C ASP A 172 21.05 17.14 24.74
N PRO A 173 21.81 16.04 24.62
CA PRO A 173 21.92 15.29 23.37
C PRO A 173 20.56 14.93 22.78
N GLY A 174 20.37 15.24 21.49
CA GLY A 174 19.10 15.02 20.77
C GLY A 174 17.97 16.00 21.12
N HIS A 175 18.17 16.92 22.06
CA HIS A 175 17.21 17.99 22.40
C HIS A 175 17.72 19.37 21.95
N THR A 176 18.81 19.41 21.19
CA THR A 176 19.47 20.65 20.73
C THR A 176 18.75 21.34 19.58
N ILE A 177 19.03 22.64 19.40
CA ILE A 177 18.54 23.42 18.27
C ILE A 177 18.97 22.83 16.91
N ASP A 178 20.12 22.16 16.85
CA ASP A 178 20.61 21.50 15.63
C ASP A 178 19.73 20.30 15.25
N ALA A 179 19.38 19.46 16.23
CA ALA A 179 18.52 18.31 16.03
C ALA A 179 17.09 18.75 15.68
N ALA A 180 16.60 19.80 16.35
CA ALA A 180 15.33 20.47 16.07
C ALA A 180 15.27 21.01 14.64
N PHE A 181 16.23 21.83 14.22
CA PHE A 181 16.29 22.40 12.87
C PHE A 181 16.31 21.29 11.81
N ASN A 182 17.17 20.30 11.96
CA ASN A 182 17.29 19.19 11.02
C ASN A 182 15.97 18.40 10.88
N THR A 183 15.27 18.16 12.00
CA THR A 183 13.96 17.50 12.03
C THR A 183 12.90 18.33 11.32
N LEU A 184 12.85 19.64 11.58
CA LEU A 184 11.91 20.55 10.94
C LEU A 184 12.20 20.74 9.45
N GLN A 185 13.48 20.78 9.05
CA GLN A 185 13.91 20.85 7.65
C GLN A 185 13.49 19.60 6.86
N ALA A 186 13.65 18.41 7.46
CA ALA A 186 13.13 17.18 6.90
C ALA A 186 11.60 17.22 6.78
N ALA A 187 10.88 17.59 7.85
CA ALA A 187 9.42 17.72 7.81
C ALA A 187 8.94 18.69 6.71
N PHE A 188 9.59 19.84 6.55
CA PHE A 188 9.31 20.82 5.48
C PHE A 188 9.57 20.26 4.08
N THR A 189 10.68 19.54 3.88
CA THR A 189 11.06 18.93 2.59
C THR A 189 10.08 17.81 2.18
N PHE A 190 9.62 17.02 3.15
CA PHE A 190 8.72 15.89 2.90
C PHE A 190 7.23 16.29 2.88
N GLY A 191 6.80 17.30 3.63
CA GLY A 191 5.39 17.70 3.76
C GLY A 191 4.85 18.69 2.72
N THR A 192 5.73 19.26 1.88
CA THR A 192 5.39 20.18 0.78
C THR A 192 4.90 19.50 -0.50
#